data_AF-A0A0Q4FLX4-F1
#
_entry.id   AF-A0A0Q4FLX4-F1
#
_cell.length_a   1.000
_cell.length_b   1.000
_cell.length_c   1.000
_cell.angle_alpha   90.00
_cell.angle_beta   90.00
_cell.angle_gamma   90.00
#
_symmetry.space_group_name_H-M   'P 1'
#
loop_
_entity.id
_entity.type
_entity.pdbx_description
1 polymer ?
#
loop_
_entity_poly.entity_id
_entity_poly.type
_entity_poly.pdbx_seq_one_letter_code
_entity_poly.pdbx_strand_id
1 'polypeptide(L)'
;MPTPMTAWWQIWTDAARSGLQVWETLAASAVVIDRRMPMIDAGMRNPWTADHVELTGMVTEKAQAFAKAGDSLAADMAAMQGLWMQMMQDAWSLGTAGRMPSPGRVAASSDRAMRLAAGMIGAGGRALTPIHAKATANAKRLGPQKK
;
A
#
# COMPACT_ATOMS: atom_id res chain seq x y z
N MET A 1 9.79 19.72 16.15
CA MET A 1 8.94 18.52 16.21
C MET A 1 7.56 18.90 15.72
N PRO A 2 6.89 18.11 14.88
CA PRO A 2 5.51 18.39 14.46
C PRO A 2 4.62 18.47 15.71
N THR A 3 3.69 19.43 15.73
CA THR A 3 2.68 19.51 16.80
C THR A 3 1.70 18.35 16.66
N PRO A 4 1.00 17.93 17.73
CA PRO A 4 0.01 16.86 17.66
C PRO A 4 -1.02 17.07 16.54
N MET A 5 -1.48 18.30 16.33
CA MET A 5 -2.40 18.64 15.24
C MET A 5 -1.81 18.39 13.84
N THR A 6 -0.53 18.72 13.63
CA THR A 6 0.13 18.46 12.35
C THR A 6 0.35 16.97 12.08
N ALA A 7 0.63 16.18 13.12
CA ALA A 7 0.75 14.72 12.98
C ALA A 7 -0.61 14.07 12.66
N TRP A 8 -1.68 14.50 13.34
CA TRP A 8 -3.06 14.07 13.03
C TRP A 8 -3.48 14.44 11.61
N TRP A 9 -3.16 15.65 11.18
CA TRP A 9 -3.44 16.09 9.82
C TRP A 9 -2.71 15.23 8.78
N GLN A 10 -1.42 14.94 9.00
CA GLN A 10 -0.62 14.08 8.12
C GLN A 10 -1.23 12.67 8.00
N ILE A 11 -1.54 12.04 9.14
CA ILE A 11 -2.21 10.72 9.19
C ILE A 11 -3.49 10.74 8.35
N TRP A 12 -4.32 11.78 8.54
CA TRP A 12 -5.59 11.88 7.84
C TRP A 12 -5.41 12.06 6.33
N THR A 13 -4.48 12.92 5.91
CA THR A 13 -4.19 13.14 4.49
C THR A 13 -3.60 11.90 3.81
N ASP A 14 -2.73 11.14 4.50
CA ASP A 14 -2.15 9.92 3.98
C ASP A 14 -3.19 8.81 3.87
N ALA A 15 -4.08 8.69 4.87
CA ALA A 15 -5.20 7.77 4.81
C ALA A 15 -6.18 8.11 3.68
N ALA A 16 -6.53 9.39 3.51
CA ALA A 16 -7.42 9.85 2.44
C ALA A 16 -6.82 9.57 1.06
N ARG A 17 -5.53 9.86 0.86
CA ARG A 17 -4.80 9.58 -0.39
C ARG A 17 -4.77 8.08 -0.69
N SER A 18 -4.46 7.27 0.31
CA SER A 18 -4.44 5.82 0.16
C SER A 18 -5.82 5.28 -0.19
N GLY A 19 -6.88 5.77 0.46
CA GLY A 19 -8.26 5.43 0.15
C GLY A 19 -8.65 5.78 -1.29
N LEU A 20 -8.25 6.96 -1.77
CA LEU A 20 -8.48 7.36 -3.16
C LEU A 20 -7.78 6.41 -4.15
N GLN A 21 -6.50 6.10 -3.90
CA GLN A 21 -5.74 5.16 -4.74
C GLN A 21 -6.40 3.77 -4.77
N VAL A 22 -6.97 3.29 -3.65
CA VAL A 22 -7.73 2.03 -3.62
C VAL A 22 -8.92 2.11 -4.56
N TRP A 23 -9.73 3.16 -4.45
CA TRP A 23 -10.91 3.34 -5.30
C TRP A 23 -10.55 3.43 -6.79
N GLU A 24 -9.54 4.22 -7.14
CA GLU A 24 -9.04 4.35 -8.51
C GLU A 24 -8.51 3.00 -9.04
N THR A 25 -7.82 2.23 -8.19
CA THR A 25 -7.35 0.88 -8.54
C THR A 25 -8.52 -0.07 -8.80
N LEU A 26 -9.55 -0.05 -7.97
CA LEU A 26 -10.74 -0.89 -8.14
C LEU A 26 -11.49 -0.54 -9.43
N ALA A 27 -11.73 0.75 -9.68
CA ALA A 27 -12.37 1.23 -10.89
C ALA A 27 -11.56 0.86 -12.16
N ALA A 28 -10.25 1.09 -12.14
CA ALA A 28 -9.37 0.70 -13.23
C ALA A 28 -9.34 -0.83 -13.45
N SER A 29 -9.36 -1.61 -12.36
CA SER A 29 -9.37 -3.07 -12.45
C SER A 29 -10.63 -3.59 -13.13
N ALA A 30 -11.80 -2.99 -12.87
CA ALA A 30 -13.04 -3.36 -13.55
C ALA A 30 -12.92 -3.21 -15.08
N VAL A 31 -12.36 -2.08 -15.56
CA VAL A 31 -12.11 -1.85 -16.99
C VAL A 31 -11.14 -2.88 -17.58
N VAL A 32 -10.06 -3.17 -16.87
CA VAL A 32 -9.04 -4.14 -17.32
C VAL A 32 -9.63 -5.54 -17.42
N ILE A 33 -10.43 -5.96 -16.42
CA ILE A 33 -11.09 -7.26 -16.40
C ILE A 33 -12.08 -7.35 -17.56
N ASP A 34 -12.98 -6.38 -17.69
CA ASP A 34 -13.98 -6.35 -18.76
C ASP A 34 -13.34 -6.48 -20.15
N ARG A 35 -12.22 -5.77 -20.39
CA ARG A 35 -11.55 -5.82 -21.69
C ARG A 35 -10.77 -7.11 -21.94
N ARG A 36 -10.17 -7.71 -20.92
CA ARG A 36 -9.30 -8.90 -21.06
C ARG A 36 -10.07 -10.22 -20.98
N MET A 37 -11.25 -10.25 -20.36
CA MET A 37 -12.04 -11.48 -20.25
C MET A 37 -12.43 -12.10 -21.59
N PRO A 38 -12.90 -11.34 -22.61
CA PRO A 38 -13.18 -11.92 -23.93
C PRO A 38 -11.95 -12.49 -24.63
N MET A 39 -10.77 -11.86 -24.44
CA MET A 39 -9.51 -12.33 -25.00
C MET A 39 -9.04 -13.64 -24.36
N ILE A 40 -9.18 -13.73 -23.03
CA ILE A 40 -8.89 -14.96 -22.27
C ILE A 40 -9.82 -16.08 -22.72
N ASP A 41 -11.13 -15.83 -22.80
CA ASP A 41 -12.13 -16.80 -23.26
C ASP A 41 -11.84 -17.26 -24.70
N ALA A 42 -11.53 -16.35 -25.61
CA ALA A 42 -11.14 -16.68 -26.98
C ALA A 42 -9.88 -17.57 -27.03
N GLY A 43 -8.86 -17.24 -26.23
CA GLY A 43 -7.63 -18.03 -26.14
C GLY A 43 -7.85 -19.41 -25.49
N MET A 44 -8.79 -19.54 -24.56
CA MET A 44 -9.16 -20.84 -23.98
C MET A 44 -9.90 -21.73 -25.00
N ARG A 45 -10.76 -21.15 -25.84
CA ARG A 45 -11.50 -21.88 -26.88
C ARG A 45 -10.60 -22.30 -28.04
N ASN A 46 -9.63 -21.45 -28.41
CA ASN A 46 -8.65 -21.78 -29.43
C ASN A 46 -7.24 -21.29 -29.01
N PRO A 47 -6.46 -22.15 -28.33
CA PRO A 47 -5.12 -21.79 -27.87
C PRO A 47 -4.18 -21.39 -28.99
N TRP A 48 -4.32 -21.96 -30.19
CA TRP A 48 -3.40 -21.72 -31.32
C TRP A 48 -3.50 -20.31 -31.91
N THR A 49 -4.62 -19.62 -31.67
CA THR A 49 -4.85 -18.25 -32.14
C THR A 49 -4.83 -17.24 -30.99
N ALA A 50 -4.44 -17.66 -29.79
CA ALA A 50 -4.44 -16.80 -28.62
C ALA A 50 -3.34 -15.73 -28.74
N ASP A 51 -3.62 -14.54 -28.19
CA ASP A 51 -2.59 -13.51 -28.02
C ASP A 51 -1.68 -13.89 -26.86
N HIS A 52 -0.76 -14.83 -27.12
CA HIS A 52 0.17 -15.35 -26.11
C HIS A 52 1.07 -14.26 -25.53
N VAL A 53 1.35 -13.20 -26.29
CA VAL A 53 2.17 -12.06 -25.83
C VAL A 53 1.41 -11.29 -24.76
N GLU A 54 0.16 -10.91 -25.01
CA GLU A 54 -0.66 -10.22 -24.01
C GLU A 54 -0.95 -11.13 -22.82
N LEU A 55 -1.31 -12.41 -23.04
CA LEU A 55 -1.63 -13.37 -21.99
C LEU A 55 -0.46 -13.62 -21.02
N THR A 56 0.75 -13.83 -21.53
CA THR A 56 1.95 -13.99 -20.69
C THR A 56 2.36 -12.68 -20.04
N GLY A 57 2.25 -11.56 -20.76
CA GLY A 57 2.53 -10.22 -20.25
C GLY A 57 1.70 -9.88 -19.01
N MET A 58 0.42 -10.27 -18.96
CA MET A 58 -0.45 -10.01 -17.81
C MET A 58 0.10 -10.50 -16.47
N VAL A 59 0.71 -11.69 -16.45
CA VAL A 59 1.24 -12.29 -15.21
C VAL A 59 2.50 -11.54 -14.78
N THR A 60 3.41 -11.30 -15.72
CA THR A 60 4.65 -10.55 -15.47
C THR A 60 4.36 -9.14 -14.97
N GLU A 61 3.36 -8.46 -15.54
CA GLU A 61 2.92 -7.14 -15.11
C GLU A 61 2.47 -7.11 -13.64
N LYS A 62 1.68 -8.11 -13.22
CA LYS A 62 1.23 -8.22 -11.83
C LYS A 62 2.41 -8.52 -10.91
N ALA A 63 3.25 -9.51 -11.28
CA ALA A 63 4.42 -9.88 -10.49
C ALA A 63 5.36 -8.68 -10.26
N GLN A 64 5.64 -7.87 -11.29
CA GLN A 64 6.47 -6.67 -11.17
C GLN A 64 5.85 -5.61 -10.24
N ALA A 65 4.53 -5.39 -10.32
CA ALA A 65 3.85 -4.43 -9.46
C ALA A 65 3.86 -4.87 -7.98
N PHE A 66 3.63 -6.16 -7.72
CA PHE A 66 3.71 -6.73 -6.38
C PHE A 66 5.13 -6.79 -5.83
N ALA A 67 6.14 -7.06 -6.66
CA ALA A 67 7.54 -7.01 -6.25
C ALA A 67 7.93 -5.60 -5.78
N LYS A 68 7.58 -4.56 -6.57
CA LYS A 68 7.82 -3.16 -6.19
C LYS A 68 7.06 -2.75 -4.92
N ALA A 69 5.83 -3.25 -4.74
CA ALA A 69 5.08 -3.04 -3.51
C ALA A 69 5.78 -3.69 -2.31
N GLY A 70 6.30 -4.92 -2.49
CA GLY A 70 7.07 -5.65 -1.50
C GLY A 70 8.37 -4.94 -1.12
N ASP A 71 9.12 -4.44 -2.09
CA ASP A 71 10.34 -3.66 -1.85
C ASP A 71 10.06 -2.39 -1.04
N SER A 72 8.98 -1.68 -1.38
CA SER A 72 8.53 -0.50 -0.63
C SER A 72 8.19 -0.87 0.81
N LEU A 73 7.44 -1.95 1.02
CA LEU A 73 7.03 -2.39 2.36
C LEU A 73 8.25 -2.83 3.19
N ALA A 74 9.21 -3.52 2.58
CA ALA A 74 10.44 -3.95 3.24
C ALA A 74 11.29 -2.75 3.69
N ALA A 75 11.45 -1.74 2.83
CA ALA A 75 12.14 -0.51 3.17
C ALA A 75 11.45 0.24 4.33
N ASP A 76 10.12 0.32 4.29
CA ASP A 76 9.33 0.96 5.34
C ASP A 76 9.39 0.20 6.67
N MET A 77 9.30 -1.14 6.64
CA MET A 77 9.49 -1.97 7.84
C MET A 77 10.87 -1.78 8.45
N ALA A 78 11.93 -1.74 7.63
CA ALA A 78 13.28 -1.48 8.09
C ALA A 78 13.39 -0.09 8.75
N ALA A 79 12.80 0.94 8.16
CA ALA A 79 12.77 2.29 8.72
C ALA A 79 11.99 2.37 10.06
N MET A 80 10.96 1.53 10.23
CA MET A 80 10.13 1.50 11.44
C MET A 80 10.67 0.58 12.54
N GLN A 81 11.62 -0.32 12.24
CA GLN A 81 12.14 -1.31 13.20
C GLN A 81 12.64 -0.67 14.50
N GLY A 82 13.34 0.47 14.40
CA GLY A 82 13.83 1.20 15.57
C GLY A 82 12.70 1.73 16.47
N LEU A 83 11.64 2.30 15.87
CA LEU A 83 10.47 2.77 16.61
C LEU A 83 9.71 1.61 17.26
N TRP A 84 9.59 0.49 16.54
CA TRP A 84 8.97 -0.73 17.05
C TRP A 84 9.70 -1.27 18.29
N MET A 85 11.03 -1.36 18.23
CA MET A 85 11.84 -1.82 19.35
C MET A 85 11.72 -0.89 20.57
N GLN A 86 11.71 0.42 20.35
CA GLN A 86 11.51 1.40 21.43
C GLN A 86 10.13 1.28 22.06
N MET A 87 9.08 1.06 21.27
CA MET A 87 7.73 0.85 21.78
C MET A 87 7.62 -0.44 22.62
N MET A 88 8.28 -1.52 22.18
CA MET A 88 8.36 -2.77 22.96
C MET A 88 9.10 -2.58 24.29
N GLN A 89 10.21 -1.83 24.28
CA GLN A 89 10.95 -1.47 25.49
C GLN A 89 10.11 -0.62 26.44
N ASP A 90 9.34 0.34 25.91
CA ASP A 90 8.41 1.14 26.70
C ASP A 90 7.35 0.26 27.34
N ALA A 91 6.67 -0.58 26.56
CA ALA A 91 5.63 -1.48 27.04
C ALA A 91 6.15 -2.42 28.14
N TRP A 92 7.33 -3.00 27.93
CA TRP A 92 8.01 -3.81 28.95
C TRP A 92 8.28 -2.99 30.22
N SER A 93 8.91 -1.83 30.08
CA SER A 93 9.28 -0.99 31.22
C SER A 93 8.06 -0.47 31.99
N LEU A 94 6.92 -0.25 31.34
CA LEU A 94 5.68 0.18 31.97
C LEU A 94 4.98 -0.99 32.68
N GLY A 95 5.01 -2.19 32.09
CA GLY A 95 4.41 -3.40 32.65
C GLY A 95 5.18 -4.01 33.82
N THR A 96 6.52 -3.93 33.83
CA THR A 96 7.36 -4.55 34.87
C THR A 96 7.82 -3.60 35.95
N ALA A 97 7.56 -2.30 35.83
CA ALA A 97 8.10 -1.31 36.75
C ALA A 97 7.51 -1.36 38.17
N GLY A 98 6.33 -1.97 38.37
CA GLY A 98 5.65 -2.01 39.67
C GLY A 98 5.30 -0.63 40.25
N ARG A 99 5.56 0.45 39.49
CA ARG A 99 5.32 1.85 39.85
C ARG A 99 4.53 2.54 38.73
N MET A 100 3.69 3.49 39.10
CA MET A 100 2.99 4.30 38.12
C MET A 100 3.98 5.04 37.21
N PRO A 101 3.77 5.03 35.89
CA PRO A 101 4.58 5.78 34.93
C PRO A 101 4.50 7.29 35.20
N SER A 102 5.60 8.01 34.98
CA SER A 102 5.55 9.48 35.03
C SER A 102 4.79 10.03 33.81
N PRO A 103 4.08 11.17 33.93
CA PRO A 103 3.34 11.78 32.83
C PRO A 103 4.20 12.02 31.58
N GLY A 104 5.46 12.44 31.76
CA GLY A 104 6.39 12.64 30.65
C GLY A 104 6.75 11.34 29.91
N ARG A 105 6.81 10.21 30.62
CA ARG A 105 7.06 8.89 30.02
C ARG A 105 5.85 8.40 29.23
N VAL A 106 4.65 8.63 29.76
CA VAL A 106 3.40 8.33 29.05
C VAL A 106 3.33 9.16 27.77
N ALA A 107 3.56 10.47 27.84
CA ALA A 107 3.54 11.35 26.67
C ALA A 107 4.56 10.94 25.59
N ALA A 108 5.78 10.56 25.99
CA ALA A 108 6.81 10.10 25.06
C ALA A 108 6.45 8.76 24.39
N SER A 109 5.87 7.82 25.15
CA SER A 109 5.37 6.55 24.62
C SER A 109 4.21 6.77 23.62
N SER A 110 3.27 7.65 23.95
CA SER A 110 2.16 8.03 23.06
C SER A 110 2.64 8.70 21.77
N ASP A 111 3.63 9.60 21.83
CA ASP A 111 4.24 10.21 20.63
C ASP A 111 4.88 9.15 19.71
N ARG A 112 5.64 8.21 20.28
CA ARG A 112 6.21 7.10 19.50
C ARG A 112 5.14 6.21 18.87
N ALA A 113 4.10 5.86 19.62
CA ALA A 113 2.98 5.07 19.11
C ALA A 113 2.26 5.77 17.94
N MET A 114 2.03 7.09 18.04
CA MET A 114 1.45 7.86 16.93
C MET A 114 2.36 7.89 15.70
N ARG A 115 3.68 8.06 15.87
CA ARG A 115 4.63 8.05 14.76
C ARG A 115 4.70 6.70 14.07
N LEU A 116 4.65 5.61 14.84
CA LEU A 116 4.59 4.25 14.30
C LEU A 116 3.28 4.04 13.52
N ALA A 117 2.14 4.45 14.07
CA ALA A 117 0.85 4.37 13.38
C ALA A 117 0.84 5.18 12.07
N ALA A 118 1.37 6.40 12.09
CA ALA A 118 1.53 7.23 10.90
C ALA A 118 2.44 6.57 9.85
N GLY A 119 3.56 5.99 10.30
CA GLY A 119 4.49 5.24 9.47
C GLY A 119 3.81 4.06 8.77
N MET A 120 3.00 3.28 9.50
CA MET A 120 2.26 2.14 8.97
C MET A 120 1.21 2.54 7.93
N ILE A 121 0.44 3.60 8.18
CA ILE A 121 -0.55 4.12 7.24
C ILE A 121 0.14 4.62 5.97
N GLY A 122 1.20 5.41 6.11
CA GLY A 122 1.98 5.90 4.98
C GLY A 122 2.64 4.78 4.17
N ALA A 123 3.13 3.74 4.84
CA ALA A 123 3.73 2.57 4.19
C ALA A 123 2.71 1.79 3.35
N GLY A 124 1.49 1.62 3.86
CA GLY A 124 0.38 1.03 3.10
C GLY A 124 0.08 1.78 1.82
N GLY A 125 0.01 3.12 1.88
CA GLY A 125 -0.21 3.97 0.70
C GLY A 125 0.94 3.89 -0.32
N ARG A 126 2.19 3.90 0.15
CA ARG A 126 3.37 3.75 -0.73
C ARG A 126 3.41 2.39 -1.40
N ALA A 127 3.13 1.31 -0.67
CA ALA A 127 3.06 -0.04 -1.20
C ALA A 127 1.95 -0.21 -2.26
N LEU A 128 0.84 0.53 -2.13
CA LEU A 128 -0.24 0.52 -3.12
C LEU A 128 0.09 1.27 -4.42
N THR A 129 0.97 2.28 -4.34
CA THR A 129 1.32 3.15 -5.47
C THR A 129 1.72 2.40 -6.75
N PRO A 130 2.63 1.39 -6.74
CA PRO A 130 2.96 0.65 -7.96
C PRO A 130 1.79 -0.15 -8.54
N ILE A 131 0.91 -0.67 -7.69
CA ILE A 131 -0.29 -1.42 -8.11
C ILE A 131 -1.29 -0.46 -8.76
N HIS A 132 -1.57 0.66 -8.10
CA HIS A 132 -2.44 1.72 -8.60
C HIS A 132 -1.96 2.26 -9.95
N ALA A 133 -0.67 2.60 -10.06
CA ALA A 133 -0.08 3.11 -11.30
C ALA A 133 -0.22 2.10 -12.45
N LYS A 134 -0.03 0.80 -12.18
CA LYS A 134 -0.15 -0.23 -13.22
C LYS A 134 -1.60 -0.47 -13.61
N ALA A 135 -2.53 -0.49 -12.65
CA ALA A 135 -3.96 -0.67 -12.92
C ALA A 135 -4.50 0.48 -13.79
N THR A 136 -4.22 1.72 -13.42
CA THR A 136 -4.66 2.92 -14.17
C THR A 136 -4.02 3.00 -15.56
N ALA A 137 -2.72 2.70 -15.69
CA ALA A 137 -2.05 2.63 -16.99
C ALA A 137 -2.65 1.56 -17.91
N ASN A 138 -2.96 0.38 -17.36
CA ASN A 138 -3.59 -0.70 -18.12
C ASN A 138 -5.02 -0.32 -18.54
N ALA A 139 -5.82 0.27 -17.64
CA ALA A 139 -7.15 0.77 -17.99
C ALA A 139 -7.09 1.83 -19.11
N LYS A 140 -6.12 2.74 -19.06
CA LYS A 140 -5.90 3.75 -20.12
C LYS A 140 -5.52 3.11 -21.46
N ARG A 141 -4.62 2.13 -21.46
CA ARG A 141 -4.20 1.40 -22.68
C ARG A 141 -5.34 0.61 -23.31
N LEU A 142 -6.18 0.00 -22.46
CA LEU A 142 -7.29 -0.88 -22.86
C LEU A 142 -8.60 -0.13 -23.14
N GLY A 143 -8.67 1.15 -22.76
CA GLY A 143 -9.81 2.02 -23.01
C GLY A 143 -10.14 2.18 -24.50
N PRO A 144 -11.32 2.73 -24.83
CA PRO A 144 -11.78 2.83 -26.21
C PRO A 144 -10.77 3.61 -27.06
N GLN A 145 -10.25 2.97 -28.11
CA GLN A 145 -9.55 3.69 -29.18
C GLN A 145 -10.57 4.65 -29.81
N LYS A 146 -10.26 5.95 -29.83
CA LYS A 146 -11.01 6.90 -30.66
C LYS A 146 -10.92 6.39 -32.09
N LYS A 147 -12.06 5.90 -32.61
CA LYS A 147 -12.27 5.72 -34.05
C LYS A 147 -12.64 7.07 -34.66
#